data_AF-A0A327H9U2-F1
#
_entry.id   AF-A0A327H9U2-F1
#
_cell.length_a   1.000
_cell.length_b   1.000
_cell.length_c   1.000
_cell.angle_alpha   90.00
_cell.angle_beta   90.00
_cell.angle_gamma   90.00
#
_symmetry.space_group_name_H-M   'P 1'
#
loop_
_entity.id
_entity.type
_entity.pdbx_description
1 polymer ?
#
loop_
_entity_poly.entity_id
_entity_poly.type
_entity_poly.pdbx_seq_one_letter_code
_entity_poly.pdbx_strand_id
1 'polypeptide(L)'
;MEKDKDENYSSGKNWIGPDGTESGPSVPENWYLSYEGPAPTVEEIYGDNYAVDRGDGAIPIDFYIKKWGLPDGFGKTDYEIKIAEK
;
A
#
# COMPACT_ATOMS: atom_id res chain seq x y z
N MET A 1 -35.89 17.86 -9.63
CA MET A 1 -34.95 18.07 -8.52
C MET A 1 -33.87 17.04 -8.71
N GLU A 2 -32.81 17.41 -9.44
CA GLU A 2 -31.57 16.62 -9.47
C GLU A 2 -31.10 16.45 -8.03
N LYS A 3 -30.83 15.21 -7.63
CA LYS A 3 -30.03 14.94 -6.45
C LYS A 3 -28.78 14.23 -6.91
N ASP A 4 -27.70 14.82 -6.44
CA ASP A 4 -26.33 14.68 -6.86
C ASP A 4 -25.80 13.26 -6.73
N LYS A 5 -24.80 13.02 -7.58
CA LYS A 5 -23.97 11.84 -7.66
C LYS A 5 -23.20 11.67 -6.35
N ASP A 6 -23.53 10.64 -5.58
CA ASP A 6 -22.58 10.02 -4.65
C ASP A 6 -22.74 8.50 -4.79
N GLU A 7 -22.14 7.99 -5.86
CA GLU A 7 -21.85 6.57 -6.02
C GLU A 7 -20.84 6.17 -4.93
N ASN A 8 -21.33 5.85 -3.73
CA ASN A 8 -20.52 5.37 -2.62
C ASN A 8 -20.14 3.89 -2.86
N TYR A 9 -19.23 3.66 -3.81
CA TYR A 9 -18.58 2.36 -4.00
C TYR A 9 -17.40 2.24 -3.04
N SER A 10 -17.68 1.84 -1.79
CA SER A 10 -16.87 0.94 -0.93
C SER A 10 -17.12 1.23 0.56
N SER A 11 -18.25 0.82 1.11
CA SER A 11 -18.52 0.95 2.56
C SER A 11 -17.85 -0.16 3.39
N GLY A 12 -16.64 -0.57 3.04
CA GLY A 12 -15.82 -1.39 3.93
C GLY A 12 -15.44 -0.54 5.13
N LYS A 13 -15.72 -1.00 6.34
CA LYS A 13 -15.24 -0.29 7.54
C LYS A 13 -13.73 -0.45 7.62
N ASN A 14 -13.03 0.59 8.04
CA ASN A 14 -11.62 0.47 8.42
C ASN A 14 -11.48 -0.53 9.58
N TRP A 15 -10.30 -1.15 9.68
CA TRP A 15 -9.89 -2.05 10.74
C TRP A 15 -8.52 -1.63 11.27
N ILE A 16 -8.18 -2.07 12.47
CA ILE A 16 -6.90 -1.78 13.12
C ILE A 16 -6.03 -3.03 13.09
N GLY A 17 -4.85 -2.90 12.49
CA GLY A 17 -3.83 -3.94 12.40
C GLY A 17 -3.25 -4.33 13.77
N PRO A 18 -2.53 -5.45 13.86
CA PRO A 18 -1.87 -5.88 15.09
C PRO A 18 -0.80 -4.89 15.58
N ASP A 19 -0.29 -4.05 14.69
CA ASP A 19 0.67 -2.97 14.96
C ASP A 19 -0.01 -1.62 15.29
N GLY A 20 -1.35 -1.58 15.36
CA GLY A 20 -2.13 -0.37 15.62
C GLY A 20 -2.42 0.48 14.38
N THR A 21 -2.04 0.01 13.18
CA THR A 21 -2.22 0.75 11.93
C THR A 21 -3.67 0.66 11.44
N GLU A 22 -4.29 1.81 11.22
CA GLU A 22 -5.60 1.86 10.56
C GLU A 22 -5.47 1.44 9.09
N SER A 23 -6.36 0.54 8.66
CA SER A 23 -6.35 -0.05 7.32
C SER A 23 -7.77 -0.13 6.76
N GLY A 24 -7.95 0.10 5.46
CA GLY A 24 -9.25 0.02 4.79
C GLY A 24 -9.50 1.14 3.78
N PRO A 25 -10.68 1.15 3.14
CA PRO A 25 -10.95 2.01 1.98
C PRO A 25 -11.06 3.50 2.32
N SER A 26 -11.14 3.86 3.61
CA SER A 26 -11.13 5.27 4.04
C SER A 26 -9.72 5.75 4.44
N VAL A 27 -8.71 4.88 4.39
CA VAL A 27 -7.32 5.28 4.63
C VAL A 27 -6.80 6.07 3.43
N PRO A 28 -6.11 7.20 3.63
CA PRO A 28 -5.55 7.99 2.53
C PRO A 28 -4.54 7.20 1.71
N GLU A 29 -4.51 7.40 0.39
CA GLU A 29 -3.55 6.72 -0.50
C GLU A 29 -2.09 6.95 -0.14
N ASN A 30 -1.79 8.06 0.54
CA ASN A 30 -0.44 8.45 0.95
C ASN A 30 -0.09 8.08 2.40
N TRP A 31 -0.85 7.18 3.03
CA TRP A 31 -0.66 6.76 4.43
C TRP A 31 0.78 6.32 4.74
N TYR A 32 1.45 5.72 3.76
CA TYR A 32 2.82 5.20 3.86
C TYR A 32 3.87 6.30 4.15
N LEU A 33 3.56 7.56 3.84
CA LEU A 33 4.44 8.70 4.13
C LEU A 33 4.60 8.97 5.62
N SER A 34 3.56 8.71 6.41
CA SER A 34 3.55 8.88 7.87
C SER A 34 3.68 7.57 8.64
N TYR A 35 3.81 6.45 7.93
CA TYR A 35 3.84 5.13 8.55
C TYR A 35 5.25 4.81 9.10
N GLU A 36 5.36 4.69 10.42
CA GLU A 36 6.62 4.38 11.12
C GLU A 36 6.67 2.94 11.63
N GLY A 37 5.72 2.09 11.22
CA GLY A 37 5.62 0.70 11.65
C GLY A 37 6.54 -0.27 10.87
N PRO A 38 6.39 -1.58 11.14
CA PRO A 38 7.18 -2.62 10.46
C PRO A 38 6.90 -2.69 8.95
N ALA A 39 7.77 -3.33 8.18
CA ALA A 39 7.60 -3.48 6.74
C ALA A 39 6.24 -4.10 6.36
N PRO A 40 5.46 -3.48 5.45
CA PRO A 40 4.23 -4.03 4.87
C PRO A 40 4.41 -5.40 4.24
N THR A 41 3.52 -6.36 4.53
CA THR A 41 3.59 -7.65 3.86
C THR A 41 3.07 -7.45 2.46
N VAL A 42 3.96 -7.62 1.47
CA VAL A 42 3.59 -7.54 0.06
C VAL A 42 2.89 -8.84 -0.33
N GLU A 43 1.68 -8.71 -0.86
CA GLU A 43 0.87 -9.83 -1.32
C GLU A 43 0.98 -10.00 -2.85
N GLU A 44 0.99 -8.88 -3.59
CA GLU A 44 1.04 -8.86 -5.06
C GLU A 44 1.72 -7.60 -5.60
N ILE A 45 1.97 -7.57 -6.91
CA ILE A 45 2.38 -6.37 -7.65
C ILE A 45 1.24 -5.92 -8.56
N TYR A 46 0.88 -4.64 -8.48
CA TYR A 46 -0.07 -4.00 -9.39
C TYR A 46 0.54 -2.74 -10.02
N GLY A 47 0.94 -2.85 -11.29
CA GLY A 47 1.64 -1.77 -11.98
C GLY A 47 2.96 -1.43 -11.29
N ASP A 48 3.10 -0.18 -10.86
CA ASP A 48 4.27 0.34 -10.14
C ASP A 48 4.11 0.30 -8.60
N ASN A 49 3.09 -0.40 -8.09
CA ASN A 49 2.79 -0.50 -6.67
C ASN A 49 2.86 -1.94 -6.17
N TYR A 50 3.27 -2.11 -4.92
CA TYR A 50 3.01 -3.32 -4.15
C TYR A 50 1.62 -3.24 -3.54
N ALA A 51 0.85 -4.32 -3.70
CA ALA A 51 -0.35 -4.56 -2.90
C ALA A 51 0.10 -5.09 -1.53
N VAL A 52 -0.37 -4.46 -0.46
CA VAL A 52 0.07 -4.75 0.91
C VAL A 52 -1.11 -4.98 1.86
N ASP A 53 -0.84 -5.68 2.95
CA ASP A 53 -1.83 -6.09 3.95
C ASP A 53 -2.38 -4.96 4.85
N ARG A 54 -1.95 -3.70 4.67
CA ARG A 54 -2.29 -2.58 5.57
C ARG A 54 -2.42 -1.24 4.87
N GLY A 55 -2.93 -0.26 5.61
CA GLY A 55 -3.22 1.08 5.10
C GLY A 55 -4.36 1.05 4.09
N ASP A 56 -4.20 1.76 2.97
CA ASP A 56 -5.15 1.69 1.86
C ASP A 56 -5.00 0.40 1.01
N GLY A 57 -3.95 -0.39 1.27
CA GLY A 57 -3.62 -1.61 0.55
C GLY A 57 -2.57 -1.44 -0.56
N ALA A 58 -1.98 -0.27 -0.76
CA ALA A 58 -0.99 -0.03 -1.81
C ALA A 58 0.20 0.85 -1.34
N ILE A 59 1.38 0.56 -1.88
CA ILE A 59 2.59 1.40 -1.71
C ILE A 59 3.38 1.41 -3.03
N PRO A 60 3.90 2.58 -3.48
CA PRO A 60 4.83 2.63 -4.59
C PRO A 60 6.05 1.74 -4.35
N ILE A 61 6.39 0.89 -5.32
CA ILE A 61 7.50 -0.08 -5.21
C ILE A 61 8.81 0.64 -4.88
N ASP A 62 9.05 1.80 -5.49
CA ASP A 62 10.27 2.56 -5.29
C ASP A 62 10.38 3.08 -3.85
N PHE A 63 9.29 3.57 -3.27
CA PHE A 63 9.22 4.01 -1.89
C PHE A 63 9.43 2.83 -0.95
N TYR A 64 8.74 1.71 -1.20
CA TYR A 64 8.84 0.52 -0.36
C TYR A 64 10.28 0.01 -0.30
N ILE A 65 10.92 -0.20 -1.47
CA ILE A 65 12.28 -0.75 -1.54
C ILE A 65 13.28 0.20 -0.87
N LYS A 66 13.15 1.51 -1.06
CA LYS A 66 14.03 2.49 -0.40
C LYS A 66 13.89 2.47 1.13
N LYS A 67 12.68 2.23 1.66
CA LYS A 67 12.41 2.30 3.10
C LYS A 67 12.67 0.99 3.82
N TRP A 68 12.25 -0.14 3.24
CA TRP A 68 12.28 -1.46 3.88
C TRP A 68 13.13 -2.51 3.15
N GLY A 69 13.63 -2.20 1.95
CA GLY A 69 14.36 -3.17 1.11
C GLY A 69 13.43 -4.04 0.26
N LEU A 70 14.02 -5.07 -0.38
CA LEU A 70 13.25 -6.02 -1.19
C LEU A 70 12.35 -6.89 -0.30
N PRO A 71 11.05 -7.02 -0.60
CA PRO A 71 10.16 -7.88 0.17
C PRO A 71 10.43 -9.36 -0.10
N ASP A 72 10.13 -10.21 0.89
CA ASP A 72 10.29 -11.66 0.77
C ASP A 72 9.45 -12.22 -0.38
N GLY A 73 10.09 -12.99 -1.26
CA GLY A 73 9.43 -13.58 -2.45
C GLY A 73 9.36 -12.66 -3.67
N PHE A 74 9.64 -11.37 -3.49
CA PHE A 74 9.67 -10.32 -4.52
C PHE A 74 11.12 -9.95 -4.90
N GLY A 75 11.31 -8.91 -5.73
CA GLY A 75 12.64 -8.48 -6.17
C GLY A 75 13.23 -9.28 -7.33
N LYS A 76 12.37 -9.90 -8.15
CA LYS A 76 12.80 -10.73 -9.30
C LYS A 76 12.60 -10.05 -10.64
N THR A 77 11.86 -8.94 -10.66
CA THR A 77 11.63 -8.19 -11.91
C THR A 77 12.75 -7.20 -12.16
N ASP A 78 13.06 -6.94 -13.43
CA ASP A 78 14.04 -5.91 -13.83
C ASP A 78 13.71 -4.54 -13.23
N TYR A 79 12.42 -4.27 -12.99
CA TYR A 79 11.95 -3.02 -12.39
C TYR A 79 12.39 -2.91 -10.92
N GLU A 80 12.10 -3.93 -10.11
CA GLU A 80 12.50 -3.96 -8.69
C GLU A 80 14.01 -3.98 -8.52
N ILE A 81 14.73 -4.75 -9.35
CA ILE A 81 16.20 -4.86 -9.32
C ILE A 81 16.83 -3.48 -9.57
N LYS A 82 16.39 -2.77 -10.62
CA LYS A 82 16.91 -1.43 -10.94
C LYS A 82 16.69 -0.41 -9.83
N ILE A 83 15.67 -0.60 -8.99
CA ILE A 83 15.39 0.26 -7.84
C ILE A 83 16.33 -0.11 -6.69
N ALA A 84 16.51 -1.41 -6.41
CA ALA A 84 17.38 -1.89 -5.33
C ALA A 84 18.87 -1.62 -5.57
N GLU A 85 19.30 -1.48 -6.82
CA GLU A 85 20.70 -1.17 -7.19
C GLU A 85 21.05 0.33 -7.15
N LYS A 86 20.07 1.21 -6.92
CA LYS A 86 20.25 2.67 -6.88
C LYS A 86 20.39 3.21 -5.46
#